data_AF-A0A2E7W6A8-F1
#
_entry.id   AF-A0A2E7W6A8-F1
#
_cell.length_a   1.000
_cell.length_b   1.000
_cell.length_c   1.000
_cell.angle_alpha   90.00
_cell.angle_beta   90.00
_cell.angle_gamma   90.00
#
_symmetry.space_group_name_H-M   'P 1'
#
loop_
_entity.id
_entity.type
_entity.pdbx_description
1 polymer ?
#
loop_
_entity_poly.entity_id
_entity_poly.type
_entity_poly.pdbx_seq_one_letter_code
_entity_poly.pdbx_strand_id
1 'polypeptide(L)'
;MNKKENTDIKLPRTAKGKRSVFFDDPAIDQIMTFVLELSAEVSVVYDRLDTVERLLDKKGTINRHDIESFQPTEEVDSERNARRESYLKRVFRIHPERPRKD
;
A
#
# COMPACT_ATOMS: atom_id res chain seq x y z
N MET A 1 -55.36 -13.65 22.32
CA MET A 1 -54.45 -14.41 21.43
C MET A 1 -54.13 -13.50 20.24
N ASN A 2 -52.91 -12.98 20.11
CA ASN A 2 -52.38 -12.51 18.82
C ASN A 2 -50.86 -12.33 18.94
N LYS A 3 -50.14 -13.29 18.40
CA LYS A 3 -48.68 -13.38 18.37
C LYS A 3 -48.21 -12.44 17.25
N LYS A 4 -47.51 -11.36 17.58
CA LYS A 4 -46.84 -10.51 16.58
C LYS A 4 -45.73 -11.34 15.92
N GLU A 5 -45.86 -11.59 14.63
CA GLU A 5 -44.83 -12.23 13.83
C GLU A 5 -43.61 -11.31 13.78
N ASN A 6 -42.49 -11.80 14.31
CA ASN A 6 -41.21 -11.14 14.20
C ASN A 6 -40.56 -11.64 12.91
N THR A 7 -40.77 -10.93 11.81
CA THR A 7 -40.13 -11.25 10.53
C THR A 7 -38.66 -10.86 10.62
N ASP A 8 -37.80 -11.85 10.82
CA ASP A 8 -36.34 -11.75 10.78
C ASP A 8 -35.88 -11.18 9.41
N ILE A 9 -35.64 -9.86 9.35
CA ILE A 9 -35.19 -9.17 8.14
C ILE A 9 -33.73 -9.54 7.90
N LYS A 10 -33.50 -10.60 7.12
CA LYS A 10 -32.16 -10.96 6.63
C LYS A 10 -31.77 -10.04 5.47
N LEU A 11 -30.94 -9.04 5.77
CA LEU A 11 -30.29 -8.23 4.74
C LEU A 11 -29.41 -9.13 3.86
N PRO A 12 -29.55 -9.08 2.53
CA PRO A 12 -28.68 -9.83 1.63
C PRO A 12 -27.23 -9.35 1.81
N ARG A 13 -26.33 -10.27 2.15
CA ARG A 13 -24.91 -9.99 2.46
C ARG A 13 -24.05 -9.78 1.20
N THR A 14 -24.66 -9.62 0.03
CA THR A 14 -23.95 -9.44 -1.23
C THR A 14 -24.16 -8.01 -1.71
N ALA A 15 -23.05 -7.27 -1.85
CA ALA A 15 -23.08 -5.96 -2.47
C ALA A 15 -23.56 -6.11 -3.92
N LYS A 16 -24.80 -5.68 -4.19
CA LYS A 16 -25.39 -5.66 -5.53
C LYS A 16 -24.89 -4.41 -6.26
N GLY A 17 -23.62 -4.41 -6.66
CA GLY A 17 -23.04 -3.39 -7.52
C GLY A 17 -22.08 -4.05 -8.49
N LYS A 18 -22.33 -3.92 -9.79
CA LYS A 18 -21.31 -4.22 -10.80
C LYS A 18 -20.11 -3.32 -10.48
N ARG A 19 -18.88 -3.85 -10.50
CA ARG A 19 -17.66 -3.06 -10.27
C ARG A 19 -17.71 -1.83 -11.21
N SER A 20 -17.55 -0.64 -10.64
CA SER A 20 -17.50 0.58 -11.45
C SER A 20 -16.36 0.47 -12.45
N VAL A 21 -16.68 0.72 -13.71
CA VAL A 21 -15.72 0.82 -14.82
C VAL A 21 -15.64 2.30 -15.16
N PHE A 22 -14.45 2.88 -15.11
CA PHE A 22 -14.26 4.31 -15.33
C PHE A 22 -13.66 4.61 -16.70
N PHE A 23 -12.89 3.67 -17.27
CA PHE A 23 -12.24 3.82 -18.57
C PHE A 23 -12.68 2.75 -19.55
N ASP A 24 -12.56 3.06 -20.84
CA ASP A 24 -12.90 2.12 -21.93
C ASP A 24 -11.98 0.89 -21.94
N ASP A 25 -10.71 1.07 -21.58
CA ASP A 25 -9.75 -0.03 -21.41
C ASP A 25 -9.70 -0.49 -19.94
N PRO A 26 -10.17 -1.72 -19.62
CA PRO A 26 -10.14 -2.26 -18.27
C PRO A 26 -8.72 -2.35 -17.67
N ALA A 27 -7.67 -2.38 -18.48
CA ALA A 27 -6.29 -2.36 -18.00
C ALA A 27 -5.97 -1.05 -17.26
N ILE A 28 -6.56 0.07 -17.67
CA ILE A 28 -6.36 1.37 -17.01
C ILE A 28 -7.01 1.37 -15.63
N ASP A 29 -8.25 0.89 -15.51
CA ASP A 29 -8.94 0.72 -14.22
C ASP A 29 -8.16 -0.18 -13.26
N GLN A 30 -7.53 -1.23 -13.80
CA GLN A 30 -6.70 -2.15 -13.03
C GLN A 30 -5.42 -1.48 -12.53
N ILE A 31 -4.73 -0.72 -13.38
CA ILE A 31 -3.54 0.05 -12.98
C ILE A 31 -3.90 1.09 -11.91
N MET A 32 -5.00 1.81 -12.09
CA MET A 32 -5.47 2.79 -11.09
C MET A 32 -5.79 2.12 -9.75
N THR A 33 -6.38 0.92 -9.77
CA THR A 33 -6.59 0.12 -8.56
C THR A 33 -5.24 -0.18 -7.87
N PHE A 34 -4.23 -0.64 -8.61
CA PHE A 34 -2.90 -0.90 -8.05
C PHE A 34 -2.24 0.34 -7.46
N VAL A 35 -2.39 1.50 -8.11
CA VAL A 35 -1.85 2.78 -7.60
C VAL A 35 -2.54 3.18 -6.30
N LEU A 36 -3.85 3.02 -6.19
CA LEU A 36 -4.60 3.32 -4.98
C LEU A 36 -4.20 2.39 -3.83
N GLU A 37 -4.10 1.09 -4.09
CA GLU A 37 -3.64 0.08 -3.12
C GLU A 37 -2.22 0.40 -2.64
N LEU A 38 -1.29 0.68 -3.56
CA LEU A 38 0.08 1.07 -3.20
C LEU A 38 0.11 2.36 -2.38
N SER A 39 -0.73 3.35 -2.73
CA SER A 39 -0.81 4.62 -2.00
C SER A 39 -1.31 4.42 -0.57
N ALA A 40 -2.27 3.52 -0.36
CA ALA A 40 -2.75 3.15 0.98
C ALA A 40 -1.66 2.45 1.81
N GLU A 41 -0.89 1.54 1.20
CA GLU A 41 0.24 0.91 1.89
C GLU A 41 1.34 1.95 2.25
N VAL A 42 1.62 2.89 1.35
CA VAL A 42 2.56 4.00 1.61
C VAL A 42 2.10 4.87 2.77
N SER A 43 0.81 5.18 2.90
CA SER A 43 0.31 5.95 4.04
C SER A 43 0.52 5.23 5.37
N VAL A 44 0.29 3.91 5.41
CA VAL A 44 0.55 3.09 6.61
C VAL A 44 2.04 3.09 6.98
N VAL A 45 2.94 3.06 5.99
CA VAL A 45 4.39 3.18 6.23
C VAL A 45 4.75 4.54 6.82
N TYR A 46 4.17 5.64 6.32
CA TYR A 46 4.36 6.98 6.90
C TYR A 46 3.88 7.06 8.36
N ASP A 47 2.69 6.54 8.66
CA ASP A 47 2.17 6.52 10.04
C ASP A 47 3.08 5.73 10.98
N ARG A 48 3.64 4.62 10.50
CA ARG A 48 4.60 3.81 11.25
C ARG A 48 5.91 4.56 11.50
N LEU A 49 6.40 5.33 10.52
CA LEU A 49 7.60 6.16 10.67
C LEU A 49 7.36 7.31 11.67
N ASP A 50 6.26 8.06 11.56
CA ASP A 50 5.90 9.11 12.54
C ASP A 50 5.79 8.54 13.96
N THR A 51 5.22 7.33 14.10
CA THR A 51 5.18 6.63 15.40
C THR A 51 6.59 6.36 15.94
N VAL A 52 7.51 5.89 15.11
CA VAL A 52 8.91 5.65 15.51
C VAL A 52 9.58 6.94 15.93
N GLU A 53 9.44 8.02 15.16
CA GLU A 53 10.01 9.33 15.46
C GLU A 53 9.49 9.88 16.79
N ARG A 54 8.18 9.82 17.04
CA ARG A 54 7.57 10.23 18.32
C ARG A 54 8.11 9.43 19.50
N LEU A 55 8.34 8.13 19.32
CA LEU A 55 8.87 7.28 20.38
C LEU A 55 10.35 7.58 20.66
N LEU A 56 11.13 7.93 19.63
CA LEU A 56 12.53 8.37 19.79
C LEU A 56 12.62 9.73 20.50
N ASP A 57 11.79 10.70 20.09
CA ASP A 57 11.66 12.01 20.76
C ASP A 57 11.33 11.82 22.24
N LYS A 58 10.30 11.02 22.55
CA LYS A 58 9.83 10.78 23.92
C LYS A 58 10.89 10.11 24.79
N LYS A 59 11.75 9.28 24.20
CA LYS A 59 12.87 8.63 24.90
C LYS A 59 14.10 9.52 25.02
N GLY A 60 14.12 10.69 24.37
CA GLY A 60 15.20 11.66 24.42
C GLY A 60 16.49 11.20 23.74
N THR A 61 16.43 10.24 22.82
CA THR A 61 17.63 9.68 22.16
C THR A 61 17.97 10.39 20.85
N ILE A 62 16.98 10.57 19.99
CA ILE A 62 17.08 11.20 18.67
C ILE A 62 15.86 12.08 18.57
N ASN A 63 16.03 13.35 18.26
CA ASN A 63 14.92 14.24 18.02
C ASN A 63 14.62 14.33 16.50
N ARG A 64 13.42 14.80 16.13
CA ARG A 64 13.05 14.99 14.70
C ARG A 64 14.02 15.87 13.92
N HIS A 65 14.57 16.93 14.52
CA HIS A 65 15.54 17.78 13.84
C HIS A 65 16.81 16.99 13.46
N ASP A 66 17.27 16.04 14.28
CA ASP A 66 18.40 15.18 13.95
C ASP A 66 18.13 14.35 12.68
N ILE A 67 16.88 13.93 12.46
CA ILE A 67 16.44 13.19 11.28
C ILE A 67 16.38 14.10 10.04
N GLU A 68 15.74 15.28 10.16
CA GLU A 68 15.61 16.24 9.06
C GLU A 68 16.95 16.83 8.61
N SER A 69 17.90 16.97 9.54
CA SER A 69 19.25 17.48 9.24
C SER A 69 20.25 16.39 8.87
N PHE A 70 19.83 15.12 8.85
CA PHE A 70 20.72 14.00 8.57
C PHE A 70 21.30 14.09 7.16
N GLN A 71 22.62 14.21 7.09
CA GLN A 71 23.37 14.07 5.84
C GLN A 71 24.01 12.69 5.77
N PRO A 72 23.62 11.84 4.81
CA PRO A 72 24.27 10.55 4.63
C PRO A 72 25.73 10.74 4.24
N THR A 73 26.59 9.85 4.74
CA THR A 73 27.96 9.75 4.23
C THR A 73 27.97 9.04 2.87
N GLU A 74 29.10 9.10 2.17
CA GLU A 74 29.28 8.41 0.89
C GLU A 74 29.02 6.90 1.02
N GLU A 75 29.44 6.29 2.14
CA GLU A 75 29.16 4.88 2.43
C GLU A 75 27.67 4.60 2.53
N VAL A 76 26.93 5.41 3.30
CA VAL A 76 25.47 5.25 3.47
C VAL A 76 24.73 5.39 2.15
N ASP A 77 25.13 6.35 1.31
CA ASP A 77 24.53 6.53 -0.01
C ASP A 77 24.86 5.38 -0.96
N SER A 78 26.09 4.85 -0.92
CA SER A 78 26.47 3.68 -1.70
C SER A 78 25.61 2.46 -1.36
N GLU A 79 25.35 2.21 -0.07
CA GLU A 79 24.49 1.12 0.39
C GLU A 79 23.04 1.30 -0.07
N ARG A 80 22.52 2.54 0.02
CA ARG A 80 21.17 2.89 -0.46
C ARG A 80 21.05 2.69 -1.97
N ASN A 81 22.05 3.09 -2.74
CA ASN A 81 22.08 2.92 -4.19
C ASN A 81 22.11 1.44 -4.57
N ALA A 82 22.99 0.63 -3.96
CA ALA A 82 23.05 -0.80 -4.21
C ALA A 82 21.72 -1.51 -3.91
N ARG A 83 21.05 -1.11 -2.81
CA ARG A 83 19.72 -1.62 -2.45
C ARG A 83 18.66 -1.22 -3.48
N ARG A 84 18.67 0.04 -3.92
CA ARG A 84 17.73 0.57 -4.93
C ARG A 84 17.92 -0.13 -6.28
N GLU A 85 19.15 -0.28 -6.75
CA GLU A 85 19.45 -1.02 -7.97
C GLU A 85 18.96 -2.46 -7.91
N SER A 86 19.23 -3.15 -6.80
CA SER A 86 18.77 -4.52 -6.59
C SER A 86 17.25 -4.62 -6.60
N TYR A 87 16.56 -3.63 -6.03
CA TYR A 87 15.10 -3.55 -6.05
C TYR A 87 14.57 -3.32 -7.47
N LEU A 88 15.11 -2.33 -8.20
CA LEU A 88 14.70 -2.03 -9.57
C LEU A 88 14.93 -3.22 -10.51
N LYS A 89 16.05 -3.94 -10.38
CA LYS A 89 16.30 -5.19 -11.13
C LYS A 89 15.21 -6.24 -10.90
N ARG A 90 14.66 -6.35 -9.68
CA ARG A 90 13.56 -7.27 -9.39
C ARG A 90 12.24 -6.80 -9.98
N VAL A 91 11.94 -5.50 -9.88
CA VAL A 91 10.71 -4.89 -10.41
C VAL A 91 10.67 -5.00 -11.93
N PHE A 92 11.78 -4.68 -12.61
CA PHE A 92 11.88 -4.73 -14.07
C PHE A 92 12.25 -6.10 -14.63
N ARG A 93 12.28 -7.14 -13.80
CA ARG A 93 12.50 -8.49 -14.28
C ARG A 93 11.37 -8.83 -15.25
N ILE A 94 11.69 -9.03 -16.53
CA ILE A 94 10.73 -9.48 -17.53
C ILE A 94 10.26 -10.88 -17.11
N HIS A 95 8.95 -11.03 -16.93
CA HIS A 95 8.34 -12.32 -16.70
C HIS A 95 7.97 -12.89 -18.08
N PRO A 96 8.54 -14.03 -18.51
CA PRO A 96 8.19 -14.60 -19.80
C PRO A 96 6.69 -14.88 -19.85
N GLU A 97 6.07 -14.63 -21.02
CA GLU A 97 4.66 -14.93 -21.22
C GLU A 97 4.39 -16.39 -20.86
N ARG A 98 3.37 -16.62 -20.03
CA ARG A 98 2.90 -17.97 -19.75
C ARG A 98 2.29 -18.50 -21.06
N PRO A 99 2.74 -19.64 -21.61
CA PRO A 99 2.16 -20.16 -22.83
C PRO A 99 0.66 -20.36 -22.62
N ARG A 100 -0.15 -19.84 -23.55
CA ARG A 100 -1.59 -20.10 -23.60
C ARG A 100 -1.76 -21.62 -23.67
N LYS A 101 -2.50 -22.20 -22.73
CA LYS A 101 -2.93 -23.59 -22.85
C LYS A 101 -4.06 -23.60 -23.87
N ASP A 102 -3.77 -24.18 -25.02
CA ASP A 102 -4.75 -24.58 -26.03
C ASP A 102 -5.69 -25.67 -25.47
#